data_AF-A0A1F8RHA1-F1
#
_entry.id   AF-A0A1F8RHA1-F1
#
_cell.length_a   1.000
_cell.length_b   1.000
_cell.length_c   1.000
_cell.angle_alpha   90.00
_cell.angle_beta   90.00
_cell.angle_gamma   90.00
#
_symmetry.space_group_name_H-M   'P 1'
#
loop_
_entity.id
_entity.type
_entity.pdbx_description
1 polymer ?
#
loop_
_entity_poly.entity_id
_entity_poly.type
_entity_poly.pdbx_seq_one_letter_code
_entity_poly.pdbx_strand_id
1 'polypeptide(L)'
;MTEGIAVLGVRISPVNPGQVQEVVDVHITHHRGTYLCVAAVHSIMACRRDPALRKVLNRSGATTPDGMPLVWLCRLAGFRHVERVYGPDLMLALCEHGVGRDYRHFFFGGGPAVPEALAERLADRIPGLRVVGTISPPFGEIADSEEEGFVEQINAANPDIVWVGLGTGTQEHWMARNRPRLKAPVLIGVGAAFDFLSGRKRQAPPWMRRSGLEWLFRLATEPRRLWPRYREYPLFLLLLAGQFTGLRKYPVDRG
;
A
#
# COMPACT_ATOMS: atom_id res chain seq x y z
N MET A 1 13.33 5.12 9.82
CA MET A 1 13.39 5.75 8.49
C MET A 1 12.96 7.22 8.58
N THR A 2 13.92 8.12 8.73
CA THR A 2 13.67 9.55 8.99
C THR A 2 13.91 10.43 7.77
N GLU A 3 14.63 9.95 6.76
CA GLU A 3 14.87 10.69 5.52
C GLU A 3 13.85 10.33 4.44
N GLY A 4 13.37 11.35 3.73
CA GLY A 4 12.49 11.20 2.59
C GLY A 4 12.13 12.54 1.96
N ILE A 5 11.41 12.50 0.84
CA ILE A 5 11.03 13.71 0.10
C ILE A 5 9.59 14.10 0.44
N ALA A 6 9.33 15.41 0.48
CA ALA A 6 7.97 15.93 0.58
C ALA A 6 7.40 16.11 -0.84
N VAL A 7 6.31 15.42 -1.15
CA VAL A 7 5.55 15.60 -2.41
C VAL A 7 4.16 16.11 -2.04
N LEU A 8 3.90 17.39 -2.30
CA LEU A 8 2.64 18.06 -1.97
C LEU A 8 2.21 17.90 -0.50
N GLY A 9 3.18 17.85 0.42
CA GLY A 9 2.97 17.71 1.86
C GLY A 9 2.87 16.27 2.36
N VAL A 10 3.02 15.28 1.47
CA VAL A 10 3.13 13.86 1.82
C VAL A 10 4.60 13.43 1.79
N ARG A 11 5.08 12.79 2.85
CA ARG A 11 6.44 12.26 2.94
C ARG A 11 6.53 10.93 2.21
N ILE A 12 7.33 10.87 1.15
CA ILE A 12 7.64 9.63 0.43
C ILE A 12 8.95 9.08 0.97
N SER A 13 8.92 7.81 1.36
CA SER A 13 10.08 7.05 1.80
C SER A 13 10.90 6.60 0.58
N PRO A 14 12.18 7.00 0.47
CA PRO A 14 13.04 6.62 -0.62
C PRO A 14 13.53 5.19 -0.38
N VAL A 15 12.76 4.20 -0.86
CA VAL A 15 13.07 2.78 -0.68
C VAL A 15 13.01 1.98 -1.97
N ASN A 16 13.65 0.82 -1.96
CA ASN A 16 13.44 -0.27 -2.89
C ASN A 16 12.73 -1.46 -2.19
N PRO A 17 12.25 -2.47 -2.93
CA PRO A 17 11.56 -3.62 -2.34
C PRO A 17 12.37 -4.39 -1.27
N GLY A 18 13.68 -4.53 -1.44
CA GLY A 18 14.55 -5.20 -0.46
C GLY A 18 14.61 -4.46 0.88
N GLN A 19 14.73 -3.13 0.85
CA GLN A 19 14.66 -2.31 2.06
C GLN A 19 13.30 -2.38 2.75
N VAL A 20 12.21 -2.56 1.99
CA VAL A 20 10.88 -2.78 2.58
C VAL A 20 10.84 -4.14 3.30
N GLN A 21 11.46 -5.18 2.75
CA GLN A 21 11.58 -6.47 3.44
C GLN A 21 12.38 -6.34 4.75
N GLU A 22 13.51 -5.64 4.73
CA GLU A 22 14.30 -5.38 5.95
C GLU A 22 13.49 -4.65 7.03
N VAL A 23 12.69 -3.65 6.65
CA VAL A 23 11.79 -2.95 7.57
C VAL A 23 10.77 -3.91 8.18
N VAL A 24 10.17 -4.78 7.36
CA VAL A 24 9.22 -5.80 7.83
C VAL A 24 9.90 -6.75 8.80
N ASP A 25 11.09 -7.27 8.47
CA ASP A 25 11.85 -8.20 9.31
C ASP A 25 12.17 -7.58 10.67
N VAL A 26 12.63 -6.33 10.70
CA VAL A 26 12.94 -5.61 11.94
C VAL A 26 11.69 -5.45 12.80
N HIS A 27 10.56 -5.07 12.22
CA HIS A 27 9.32 -4.86 12.95
C HIS A 27 8.74 -6.16 13.51
N ILE A 28 8.80 -7.26 12.75
CA ILE A 28 8.39 -8.58 13.22
C ILE A 28 9.31 -9.06 14.34
N THR A 29 10.63 -9.00 14.14
CA THR A 29 11.63 -9.48 15.11
C THR A 29 11.56 -8.76 16.45
N HIS A 30 11.31 -7.44 16.43
CA HIS A 30 11.23 -6.63 17.65
C HIS A 30 9.80 -6.47 18.19
N HIS A 31 8.81 -7.13 17.57
CA HIS A 31 7.38 -6.99 17.89
C HIS A 31 6.92 -5.53 17.99
N ARG A 32 7.40 -4.68 17.07
CA ARG A 32 7.05 -3.25 17.04
C ARG A 32 5.96 -3.01 16.02
N GLY A 33 4.80 -2.53 16.47
CA GLY A 33 3.68 -2.19 15.60
C GLY A 33 4.03 -1.10 14.57
N THR A 34 3.73 -1.34 13.30
CA THR A 34 3.83 -0.37 12.21
C THR A 34 2.76 -0.60 11.16
N TYR A 35 2.60 0.38 10.26
CA TYR A 35 1.86 0.20 9.01
C TYR A 35 2.61 0.85 7.86
N LEU A 36 2.54 0.22 6.70
CA LEU A 36 3.19 0.64 5.47
C LEU A 36 2.14 0.98 4.42
N CYS A 37 2.33 2.10 3.74
CA CYS A 37 1.44 2.58 2.68
C CYS A 37 2.12 2.45 1.33
N VAL A 38 1.50 1.75 0.39
CA VAL A 38 1.95 1.69 -1.01
C VAL A 38 1.27 2.83 -1.77
N ALA A 39 1.97 3.97 -1.89
CA ALA A 39 1.38 5.22 -2.36
C ALA A 39 1.68 5.48 -3.84
N ALA A 40 0.62 5.73 -4.60
CA ALA A 40 0.70 6.24 -5.97
C ALA A 40 0.42 7.74 -5.99
N VAL A 41 0.59 8.38 -7.16
CA VAL A 41 0.20 9.80 -7.38
C VAL A 41 -1.25 10.06 -6.96
N HIS A 42 -2.14 9.10 -7.18
CA HIS A 42 -3.53 9.21 -6.75
C HIS A 42 -3.68 9.33 -5.23
N SER A 43 -2.88 8.61 -4.43
CA SER A 43 -2.86 8.74 -2.97
C SER A 43 -2.46 10.17 -2.56
N ILE A 44 -1.47 10.76 -3.24
CA ILE A 44 -1.02 12.14 -2.99
C ILE A 44 -2.11 13.15 -3.32
N MET A 45 -2.82 12.94 -4.43
CA MET A 45 -3.92 13.81 -4.83
C MET A 45 -5.14 13.66 -3.90
N ALA A 46 -5.39 12.46 -3.37
CA ALA A 46 -6.43 12.22 -2.37
C ALA A 46 -6.18 13.02 -1.07
N CYS A 47 -4.93 13.11 -0.61
CA CYS A 47 -4.54 13.93 0.56
C CYS A 47 -4.90 15.42 0.46
N ARG A 48 -5.12 15.94 -0.75
CA ARG A 48 -5.55 17.33 -0.94
C ARG A 48 -7.03 17.54 -0.63
N ARG A 49 -7.84 16.51 -0.83
CA ARG A 49 -9.27 16.51 -0.50
C ARG A 49 -9.52 16.03 0.92
N ASP A 50 -8.59 15.22 1.44
CA ASP A 50 -8.63 14.67 2.78
C ASP A 50 -7.32 14.97 3.54
N PRO A 51 -7.27 16.07 4.32
CA PRO A 51 -6.13 16.40 5.16
C PRO A 51 -5.85 15.36 6.26
N ALA A 52 -6.85 14.58 6.69
CA ALA A 52 -6.66 13.52 7.67
C ALA A 52 -5.87 12.35 7.05
N LEU A 53 -6.15 11.99 5.80
CA LEU A 53 -5.36 11.00 5.05
C LEU A 53 -3.88 11.42 4.93
N ARG A 54 -3.61 12.72 4.74
CA ARG A 54 -2.23 13.25 4.72
C ARG A 54 -1.50 12.95 6.03
N LYS A 55 -2.16 13.19 7.17
CA LYS A 55 -1.59 12.93 8.50
C LYS A 55 -1.31 11.43 8.68
N VAL A 56 -2.23 10.59 8.25
CA VAL A 56 -2.06 9.13 8.27
C VAL A 56 -0.83 8.71 7.45
N LEU A 57 -0.73 9.12 6.19
CA LEU A 57 0.44 8.77 5.36
C LEU A 57 1.76 9.25 5.99
N ASN A 58 1.81 10.48 6.49
CA ASN A 58 3.02 11.02 7.10
C ASN A 58 3.46 10.28 8.38
N ARG A 59 2.52 9.69 9.12
CA ARG A 59 2.75 8.89 10.34
C ARG A 59 3.02 7.41 10.07
N SER A 60 2.88 6.94 8.84
CA SER A 60 3.22 5.56 8.47
C SER A 60 4.70 5.26 8.70
N GLY A 61 5.02 3.99 8.96
CA GLY A 61 6.41 3.52 9.08
C GLY A 61 7.19 3.70 7.78
N ALA A 62 6.51 3.48 6.64
CA ALA A 62 6.97 3.89 5.33
C ALA A 62 5.80 4.19 4.39
N THR A 63 5.92 5.27 3.63
CA THR A 63 5.08 5.56 2.47
C THR A 63 5.90 5.30 1.22
N THR A 64 5.73 4.13 0.62
CA THR A 64 6.56 3.62 -0.46
C THR A 64 6.07 4.12 -1.83
N PRO A 65 6.97 4.29 -2.82
CA PRO A 65 6.59 4.79 -4.14
C PRO A 65 6.03 3.68 -5.06
N ASP A 66 4.71 3.65 -5.26
CA ASP A 66 3.98 2.68 -6.11
C ASP A 66 4.03 3.00 -7.63
N GLY A 67 4.62 4.15 -8.00
CA GLY A 67 4.66 4.62 -9.38
C GLY A 67 5.92 5.37 -9.76
N MET A 68 6.29 5.28 -11.04
CA MET A 68 7.49 5.93 -11.60
C MET A 68 7.59 7.42 -11.34
N PRO A 69 6.50 8.23 -11.35
CA PRO A 69 6.62 9.65 -11.02
C PRO A 69 7.22 9.91 -9.63
N LEU A 70 6.85 9.10 -8.62
CA LEU A 70 7.41 9.24 -7.27
C LEU A 70 8.85 8.76 -7.19
N VAL A 71 9.18 7.68 -7.91
CA VAL A 71 10.56 7.18 -8.05
C VAL A 71 11.45 8.26 -8.67
N TRP A 72 11.03 8.88 -9.77
CA TRP A 72 11.77 9.95 -10.43
C TRP A 72 11.99 11.14 -9.50
N LEU A 73 10.97 11.55 -8.73
CA LEU A 73 11.11 12.63 -7.75
C LEU A 73 12.12 12.29 -6.66
N CYS A 74 12.13 11.05 -6.16
CA CYS A 74 13.14 10.63 -5.19
C CYS A 74 14.55 10.64 -5.80
N ARG A 75 14.71 10.14 -7.03
CA ARG A 75 16.00 10.13 -7.73
C ARG A 75 16.52 11.53 -8.04
N LEU A 76 15.64 12.45 -8.43
CA LEU A 76 15.97 13.86 -8.64
C LEU A 76 16.43 14.54 -7.34
N ALA A 77 15.88 14.13 -6.20
CA ALA A 77 16.32 14.58 -4.88
C ALA A 77 17.61 13.89 -4.37
N GLY A 78 18.26 13.06 -5.19
CA GLY A 78 19.54 12.41 -4.87
C GLY A 78 19.43 10.94 -4.46
N PHE A 79 18.22 10.41 -4.22
CA PHE A 79 18.02 9.02 -3.80
C PHE A 79 18.02 8.07 -5.02
N ARG A 80 19.20 7.85 -5.61
CA ARG A 80 19.35 7.05 -6.86
C ARG A 80 18.97 5.58 -6.71
N HIS A 81 19.06 5.02 -5.50
CA HIS A 81 18.75 3.62 -5.19
C HIS A 81 17.24 3.30 -5.13
N VAL A 82 16.37 4.32 -5.21
CA VAL A 82 14.92 4.14 -5.10
C VAL A 82 14.38 3.40 -6.31
N GLU A 83 13.50 2.45 -6.04
CA GLU A 83 12.80 1.64 -7.02
C GLU A 83 11.29 1.69 -6.79
N ARG A 84 10.53 1.26 -7.80
CA ARG A 84 9.07 1.18 -7.68
C ARG A 84 8.72 0.04 -6.73
N VAL A 85 7.98 0.34 -5.67
CA VAL A 85 7.41 -0.65 -4.75
C VAL A 85 5.97 -0.89 -5.15
N TYR A 86 5.74 -1.83 -6.05
CA TYR A 86 4.40 -2.13 -6.57
C TYR A 86 3.66 -3.11 -5.64
N GLY A 87 2.44 -2.75 -5.22
CA GLY A 87 1.69 -3.51 -4.20
C GLY A 87 1.59 -5.03 -4.42
N PRO A 88 1.15 -5.50 -5.61
CA PRO A 88 1.11 -6.93 -5.93
C PRO A 88 2.49 -7.61 -5.94
N ASP A 89 3.52 -6.95 -6.45
CA ASP A 89 4.88 -7.52 -6.46
C ASP A 89 5.44 -7.59 -5.04
N LEU A 90 5.22 -6.55 -4.23
CA LEU A 90 5.62 -6.50 -2.82
C LEU A 90 4.93 -7.61 -2.03
N MET A 91 3.63 -7.83 -2.27
CA MET A 91 2.87 -8.88 -1.61
C MET A 91 3.44 -10.27 -1.91
N LEU A 92 3.70 -10.56 -3.18
CA LEU A 92 4.32 -11.82 -3.60
C LEU A 92 5.71 -11.98 -2.98
N ALA A 93 6.56 -10.96 -3.09
CA ALA A 93 7.93 -11.01 -2.59
C ALA A 93 8.00 -11.22 -1.07
N LEU A 94 7.09 -10.62 -0.29
CA LEU A 94 7.03 -10.81 1.16
C LEU A 94 6.41 -12.16 1.57
N CYS A 95 5.48 -12.70 0.79
CA CYS A 95 4.98 -14.06 0.99
C CYS A 95 6.08 -15.10 0.72
N GLU A 96 6.83 -14.94 -0.37
CA GLU A 96 7.98 -15.81 -0.71
C GLU A 96 9.09 -15.69 0.34
N HIS A 97 9.42 -14.46 0.78
CA HIS A 97 10.42 -14.19 1.83
C HIS A 97 10.03 -14.75 3.20
N GLY A 98 8.73 -14.81 3.48
CA GLY A 98 8.17 -15.26 4.75
C GLY A 98 8.29 -16.78 4.99
N VAL A 99 8.38 -17.60 3.93
CA VAL A 99 8.44 -19.07 4.05
C VAL A 99 9.64 -19.52 4.88
N GLY A 100 10.83 -18.99 4.62
CA GLY A 100 12.05 -19.33 5.37
C GLY A 100 12.10 -18.76 6.79
N ARG A 101 11.11 -17.97 7.20
CA ARG A 101 11.04 -17.24 8.48
C ARG A 101 9.76 -17.53 9.27
N ASP A 102 8.92 -18.45 8.78
CA ASP A 102 7.64 -18.81 9.39
C ASP A 102 6.65 -17.63 9.54
N TYR A 103 6.70 -16.64 8.65
CA TYR A 103 5.79 -15.51 8.70
C TYR A 103 4.34 -15.93 8.45
N ARG A 104 3.45 -15.47 9.34
CA ARG A 104 2.01 -15.71 9.27
C ARG A 104 1.33 -14.51 8.63
N HIS A 105 0.64 -14.76 7.53
CA HIS A 105 -0.04 -13.73 6.75
C HIS A 105 -1.55 -13.78 7.00
N PHE A 106 -2.17 -12.61 7.14
CA PHE A 106 -3.62 -12.45 7.21
C PHE A 106 -4.09 -11.55 6.07
N PHE A 107 -5.15 -11.94 5.36
CA PHE A 107 -5.70 -11.16 4.25
C PHE A 107 -7.02 -10.51 4.64
N PHE A 108 -7.01 -9.18 4.77
CA PHE A 108 -8.18 -8.38 5.15
C PHE A 108 -8.57 -7.41 4.03
N GLY A 109 -9.71 -7.62 3.40
CA GLY A 109 -10.19 -6.78 2.29
C GLY A 109 -10.54 -7.58 1.03
N GLY A 110 -10.65 -6.88 -0.09
CA GLY A 110 -11.24 -7.45 -1.31
C GLY A 110 -12.76 -7.56 -1.22
N GLY A 111 -13.38 -8.03 -2.29
CA GLY A 111 -14.80 -8.38 -2.27
C GLY A 111 -15.05 -9.79 -1.74
N PRO A 112 -16.33 -10.21 -1.63
CA PRO A 112 -16.68 -11.55 -1.17
C PRO A 112 -15.91 -12.64 -1.92
N ALA A 113 -15.37 -13.61 -1.18
CA ALA A 113 -14.54 -14.74 -1.65
C ALA A 113 -13.17 -14.37 -2.27
N VAL A 114 -12.83 -13.08 -2.40
CA VAL A 114 -11.54 -12.66 -2.97
C VAL A 114 -10.34 -13.01 -2.09
N PRO A 115 -10.32 -12.71 -0.78
CA PRO A 115 -9.15 -13.03 0.05
C PRO A 115 -8.99 -14.55 0.25
N GLU A 116 -10.06 -15.33 0.23
CA GLU A 116 -10.03 -16.80 0.23
C GLU A 116 -9.38 -17.34 -1.05
N ALA A 117 -9.87 -16.91 -2.22
CA ALA A 117 -9.29 -17.31 -3.51
C ALA A 117 -7.84 -16.85 -3.68
N LEU A 118 -7.47 -15.73 -3.05
CA LEU A 118 -6.09 -15.26 -2.97
C LEU A 118 -5.22 -16.20 -2.14
N ALA A 119 -5.70 -16.64 -0.98
CA ALA A 119 -5.01 -17.60 -0.12
C ALA A 119 -4.75 -18.92 -0.84
N GLU A 120 -5.77 -19.48 -1.48
CA GLU A 120 -5.66 -20.74 -2.25
C GLU A 120 -4.59 -20.62 -3.35
N ARG A 121 -4.67 -19.58 -4.19
CA ARG A 121 -3.73 -19.40 -5.30
C ARG A 121 -2.30 -19.14 -4.84
N LEU A 122 -2.11 -18.43 -3.74
CA LEU A 122 -0.77 -18.19 -3.22
C LEU A 122 -0.20 -19.44 -2.55
N ALA A 123 -1.03 -20.26 -1.90
CA ALA A 123 -0.61 -21.55 -1.37
C ALA A 123 -0.16 -22.51 -2.48
N ASP A 124 -0.89 -22.57 -3.60
CA ASP A 124 -0.50 -23.36 -4.77
C ASP A 124 0.83 -22.89 -5.39
N ARG A 125 1.05 -21.58 -5.39
CA ARG A 125 2.23 -20.97 -6.00
C ARG A 125 3.47 -21.00 -5.10
N ILE A 126 3.29 -20.90 -3.78
CA ILE A 126 4.35 -20.71 -2.79
C ILE A 126 4.23 -21.82 -1.73
N PRO A 127 4.85 -23.00 -1.97
CA PRO A 127 4.86 -24.07 -0.98
C PRO A 127 5.45 -23.61 0.35
N GLY A 128 4.75 -23.89 1.45
CA GLY A 128 5.14 -23.46 2.80
C GLY A 128 4.60 -22.09 3.23
N LEU A 129 3.84 -21.39 2.38
CA LEU A 129 3.17 -20.15 2.76
C LEU A 129 2.15 -20.40 3.88
N ARG A 130 2.23 -19.60 4.96
CA ARG A 130 1.31 -19.67 6.09
C ARG A 130 0.30 -18.53 6.05
N VAL A 131 -0.87 -18.79 5.48
CA VAL A 131 -2.03 -17.89 5.60
C VAL A 131 -2.86 -18.32 6.81
N VAL A 132 -2.94 -17.46 7.83
CA VAL A 132 -3.59 -17.76 9.12
C VAL A 132 -5.01 -17.23 9.25
N GLY A 133 -5.49 -16.50 8.24
CA GLY A 133 -6.88 -16.06 8.17
C GLY A 133 -7.17 -15.13 7.00
N THR A 134 -8.44 -15.10 6.61
CA THR A 134 -8.98 -14.23 5.56
C THR A 134 -10.28 -13.62 6.04
N ILE A 135 -10.50 -12.34 5.74
CA ILE A 135 -11.77 -11.65 5.97
C ILE A 135 -12.03 -10.70 4.81
N SER A 136 -13.22 -10.80 4.22
CA SER A 136 -13.76 -9.82 3.29
C SER A 136 -14.79 -8.95 4.01
N PRO A 137 -14.44 -7.75 4.51
CA PRO A 137 -15.41 -6.86 5.13
C PRO A 137 -16.42 -6.32 4.11
N PRO A 138 -17.60 -5.84 4.56
CA PRO A 138 -18.57 -5.20 3.68
C PRO A 138 -17.97 -3.97 2.99
N PHE A 139 -18.42 -3.69 1.77
CA PHE A 139 -18.04 -2.46 1.08
C PHE A 139 -18.72 -1.26 1.74
N GLY A 140 -17.94 -0.25 2.12
CA GLY A 140 -18.45 1.00 2.66
C GLY A 140 -17.94 1.28 4.07
N GLU A 141 -18.70 2.05 4.84
CA GLU A 141 -18.42 2.27 6.25
C GLU A 141 -18.66 0.99 7.04
N ILE A 142 -17.67 0.61 7.85
CA ILE A 142 -17.75 -0.54 8.76
C ILE A 142 -18.26 0.01 10.09
N ALA A 143 -19.32 -0.58 10.64
CA ALA A 143 -19.82 -0.20 11.96
C ALA A 143 -18.77 -0.51 13.05
N ASP A 144 -18.71 0.30 14.11
CA ASP A 144 -17.69 0.14 15.16
C ASP A 144 -17.71 -1.25 15.81
N SER A 145 -18.89 -1.84 15.99
CA SER A 145 -19.07 -3.20 16.52
C SER A 145 -18.55 -4.29 15.56
N GLU A 146 -18.76 -4.13 14.26
CA GLU A 146 -18.20 -5.04 13.25
C GLU A 146 -16.67 -4.92 13.20
N GLU A 147 -16.16 -3.69 13.29
CA GLU A 147 -14.72 -3.44 13.31
C GLU A 147 -14.03 -4.09 14.52
N GLU A 148 -14.66 -4.04 15.69
CA GLU A 148 -14.17 -4.75 16.87
C GLU A 148 -14.10 -6.27 16.65
N GLY A 149 -15.16 -6.86 16.10
CA GLY A 149 -15.18 -8.28 15.74
C GLY A 149 -14.08 -8.66 14.74
N PHE A 150 -13.76 -7.80 13.78
CA PHE A 150 -12.64 -8.03 12.86
C PHE A 150 -11.28 -7.95 13.55
N VAL A 151 -11.08 -6.97 14.44
CA VAL A 151 -9.83 -6.83 15.21
C VAL A 151 -9.60 -8.05 16.10
N GLU A 152 -10.64 -8.55 16.76
CA GLU A 152 -10.57 -9.77 17.59
C GLU A 152 -10.18 -10.99 16.78
N GLN A 153 -10.82 -11.21 15.63
CA GLN A 153 -10.50 -12.33 14.74
C GLN A 153 -9.06 -12.25 14.22
N ILE A 154 -8.61 -11.07 13.79
CA ILE A 154 -7.23 -10.86 13.35
C ILE A 154 -6.25 -11.15 14.49
N ASN A 155 -6.52 -10.65 15.70
CA ASN A 155 -5.66 -10.88 16.85
C ASN A 155 -5.63 -12.36 17.28
N ALA A 156 -6.75 -13.07 17.19
CA ALA A 156 -6.86 -14.49 17.50
C ALA A 156 -6.07 -15.36 16.51
N ALA A 157 -6.07 -14.99 15.23
CA ALA A 157 -5.24 -15.63 14.20
C ALA A 157 -3.73 -15.39 14.39
N ASN A 158 -3.36 -14.41 15.21
CA ASN A 158 -1.98 -14.05 15.55
C ASN A 158 -1.07 -13.92 14.31
N PRO A 159 -1.36 -13.04 13.34
CA PRO A 159 -0.50 -12.88 12.16
C PRO A 159 0.71 -12.00 12.46
N ASP A 160 1.77 -12.19 11.67
CA ASP A 160 2.94 -11.31 11.67
C ASP A 160 2.73 -10.14 10.69
N ILE A 161 2.01 -10.40 9.58
CA ILE A 161 1.67 -9.41 8.56
C ILE A 161 0.17 -9.46 8.26
N VAL A 162 -0.50 -8.31 8.37
CA VAL A 162 -1.88 -8.12 7.91
C VAL A 162 -1.88 -7.30 6.62
N TRP A 163 -2.36 -7.92 5.55
CA TRP A 163 -2.52 -7.27 4.25
C TRP A 163 -3.89 -6.61 4.18
N VAL A 164 -3.93 -5.32 3.84
CA VAL A 164 -5.16 -4.52 3.81
C VAL A 164 -5.50 -4.12 2.37
N GLY A 165 -6.62 -4.63 1.87
CA GLY A 165 -7.12 -4.46 0.50
C GLY A 165 -8.45 -3.72 0.40
N LEU A 166 -8.63 -2.62 1.15
CA LEU A 166 -9.89 -1.85 1.18
C LEU A 166 -9.98 -0.73 0.13
N GLY A 167 -8.85 -0.40 -0.51
CA GLY A 167 -8.75 0.71 -1.46
C GLY A 167 -8.19 1.98 -0.83
N THR A 168 -7.62 2.83 -1.69
CA THR A 168 -6.93 4.08 -1.31
C THR A 168 -7.86 5.03 -0.55
N GLY A 169 -7.35 5.60 0.55
CA GLY A 169 -8.10 6.39 1.53
C GLY A 169 -8.56 5.51 2.69
N THR A 170 -9.48 4.59 2.41
CA THR A 170 -10.11 3.73 3.43
C THR A 170 -9.10 2.80 4.11
N GLN A 171 -8.20 2.17 3.35
CA GLN A 171 -7.21 1.25 3.93
C GLN A 171 -6.21 1.97 4.84
N GLU A 172 -5.78 3.18 4.46
CA GLU A 172 -4.82 3.95 5.26
C GLU A 172 -5.47 4.39 6.58
N HIS A 173 -6.69 4.93 6.53
CA HIS A 173 -7.45 5.30 7.73
C HIS A 173 -7.70 4.11 8.63
N TRP A 174 -8.15 2.98 8.08
CA TRP A 174 -8.41 1.77 8.84
C TRP A 174 -7.15 1.25 9.53
N MET A 175 -6.02 1.20 8.81
CA MET A 175 -4.73 0.80 9.38
C MET A 175 -4.30 1.73 10.52
N ALA A 176 -4.36 3.05 10.32
CA ALA A 176 -3.95 4.00 11.35
C ALA A 176 -4.85 3.97 12.58
N ARG A 177 -6.18 3.84 12.39
CA ARG A 177 -7.16 3.74 13.47
C ARG A 177 -6.99 2.46 14.29
N ASN A 178 -6.77 1.32 13.64
CA ASN A 178 -6.67 0.02 14.31
C ASN A 178 -5.25 -0.38 14.70
N ARG A 179 -4.23 0.39 14.31
CA ARG A 179 -2.85 0.08 14.65
C ARG A 179 -2.64 -0.14 16.16
N PRO A 180 -3.19 0.67 17.08
CA PRO A 180 -3.04 0.44 18.51
C PRO A 180 -3.79 -0.80 19.04
N ARG A 181 -4.82 -1.28 18.32
CA ARG A 181 -5.69 -2.40 18.73
C ARG A 181 -5.20 -3.75 18.21
N LEU A 182 -4.48 -3.74 17.10
CA LEU A 182 -3.96 -4.95 16.44
C LEU A 182 -2.60 -5.34 17.02
N LYS A 183 -2.44 -6.62 17.37
CA LYS A 183 -1.19 -7.21 17.89
C LYS A 183 -0.18 -7.52 16.79
N ALA A 184 -0.64 -7.70 15.55
CA ALA A 184 0.21 -8.01 14.41
C ALA A 184 1.26 -6.92 14.20
N PRO A 185 2.57 -7.23 14.14
CA PRO A 185 3.61 -6.21 14.03
C PRO A 185 3.48 -5.31 12.80
N VAL A 186 3.06 -5.85 11.64
CA VAL A 186 3.03 -5.09 10.38
C VAL A 186 1.64 -5.10 9.73
N LEU A 187 1.12 -3.92 9.36
CA LEU A 187 0.01 -3.80 8.40
C LEU A 187 0.56 -3.26 7.07
N ILE A 188 0.08 -3.76 5.94
CA ILE A 188 0.48 -3.26 4.62
C ILE A 188 -0.76 -3.00 3.75
N GLY A 189 -0.97 -1.74 3.38
CA GLY A 189 -2.02 -1.34 2.45
C GLY A 189 -1.60 -1.61 1.01
N VAL A 190 -2.24 -2.57 0.35
CA VAL A 190 -1.90 -3.00 -1.03
C VAL A 190 -3.00 -2.74 -2.05
N GLY A 191 -4.12 -2.16 -1.63
CA GLY A 191 -5.22 -1.76 -2.50
C GLY A 191 -5.72 -2.90 -3.37
N ALA A 192 -5.72 -2.69 -4.68
CA ALA A 192 -6.25 -3.64 -5.66
C ALA A 192 -5.38 -4.91 -5.86
N ALA A 193 -4.33 -5.13 -5.07
CA ALA A 193 -3.49 -6.31 -5.20
C ALA A 193 -4.25 -7.62 -5.04
N PHE A 194 -5.27 -7.64 -4.18
CA PHE A 194 -6.10 -8.81 -3.94
C PHE A 194 -6.82 -9.23 -5.23
N ASP A 195 -7.42 -8.30 -5.96
CA ASP A 195 -8.09 -8.56 -7.23
C ASP A 195 -7.13 -9.10 -8.30
N PHE A 196 -5.89 -8.60 -8.33
CA PHE A 196 -4.90 -9.02 -9.32
C PHE A 196 -4.33 -10.41 -9.03
N LEU A 197 -4.04 -10.71 -7.76
CA LEU A 197 -3.40 -11.96 -7.35
C LEU A 197 -4.41 -13.10 -7.18
N SER A 198 -5.67 -12.81 -6.82
CA SER A 198 -6.80 -13.74 -6.96
C SER A 198 -7.17 -14.00 -8.42
N GLY A 199 -6.52 -13.31 -9.38
CA GLY A 199 -6.77 -13.34 -10.81
C GLY A 199 -8.19 -13.00 -11.26
N ARG A 200 -8.95 -12.32 -10.40
CA ARG A 200 -10.19 -11.64 -10.77
C ARG A 200 -9.93 -10.53 -11.79
N LYS A 201 -8.75 -9.89 -11.73
CA LYS A 201 -8.30 -8.86 -12.68
C LYS A 201 -7.00 -9.26 -13.35
N ARG A 202 -6.92 -9.01 -14.66
CA ARG A 202 -5.69 -9.21 -15.43
C ARG A 202 -4.68 -8.11 -15.09
N GLN A 203 -3.45 -8.52 -14.77
CA GLN A 203 -2.32 -7.58 -14.71
C GLN A 203 -1.86 -7.19 -16.12
N ALA A 204 -1.27 -6.02 -16.27
CA ALA A 204 -0.63 -5.63 -17.53
C ALA A 204 0.58 -6.55 -17.82
N PRO A 205 0.89 -6.85 -19.08
CA PRO A 205 2.05 -7.63 -19.46
C PRO A 205 3.37 -7.11 -18.86
N PRO A 206 4.36 -7.98 -18.55
CA PRO A 206 5.61 -7.56 -17.90
C PRO A 206 6.36 -6.46 -18.64
N TRP A 207 6.37 -6.47 -19.97
CA TRP A 207 7.01 -5.43 -20.78
C TRP A 207 6.33 -4.07 -20.59
N MET A 208 5.00 -4.00 -20.56
CA MET A 208 4.26 -2.75 -20.32
C MET A 208 4.51 -2.23 -18.91
N ARG A 209 4.60 -3.12 -17.91
CA ARG A 209 4.93 -2.75 -16.53
C ARG A 209 6.34 -2.15 -16.42
N ARG A 210 7.33 -2.77 -17.08
CA ARG A 210 8.73 -2.30 -17.11
C ARG A 210 8.88 -0.99 -17.88
N SER A 211 8.11 -0.80 -18.96
CA SER A 211 8.10 0.44 -19.74
C SER A 211 7.26 1.57 -19.12
N GLY A 212 6.59 1.33 -17.99
CA GLY A 212 5.72 2.31 -17.34
C GLY A 212 4.41 2.58 -18.10
N LEU A 213 4.02 1.73 -19.04
CA LEU A 213 2.78 1.83 -19.84
C LEU A 213 1.58 1.12 -19.19
N GLU A 214 1.75 0.57 -17.99
CA GLU A 214 0.69 -0.10 -17.24
C GLU A 214 -0.55 0.79 -17.05
N TRP A 215 -0.37 2.11 -16.92
CA TRP A 215 -1.47 3.05 -16.79
C TRP A 215 -2.41 3.05 -18.02
N LEU A 216 -1.84 2.88 -19.22
CA LEU A 216 -2.58 2.87 -20.48
C LEU A 216 -3.39 1.58 -20.63
N PHE A 217 -2.78 0.43 -20.31
CA PHE A 217 -3.49 -0.85 -20.27
C PHE A 217 -4.67 -0.80 -19.30
N ARG A 218 -4.43 -0.29 -18.09
CA ARG A 218 -5.48 -0.17 -17.08
C ARG A 218 -6.60 0.76 -17.52
N LEU A 219 -6.26 1.92 -18.11
CA LEU A 219 -7.26 2.86 -18.63
C LEU A 219 -8.13 2.21 -19.71
N ALA A 220 -7.54 1.42 -20.60
CA ALA A 220 -8.28 0.68 -21.62
C ALA A 220 -9.24 -0.36 -21.00
N THR A 221 -8.84 -1.02 -19.91
CA THR A 221 -9.67 -2.04 -19.24
C THR A 221 -10.76 -1.48 -18.33
N GLU A 222 -10.53 -0.35 -17.66
CA GLU A 222 -11.48 0.25 -16.71
C GLU A 222 -11.60 1.78 -16.90
N PRO A 223 -12.01 2.26 -18.09
CA PRO A 223 -11.96 3.69 -18.44
C PRO A 223 -12.83 4.54 -17.51
N ARG A 224 -14.06 4.10 -17.21
CA ARG A 224 -14.99 4.82 -16.31
C ARG A 224 -14.45 4.98 -14.88
N ARG A 225 -13.70 3.98 -14.39
CA ARG A 225 -13.16 3.97 -13.01
C ARG A 225 -11.86 4.76 -12.90
N LEU A 226 -11.01 4.73 -13.93
CA LEU A 226 -9.67 5.31 -13.87
C LEU A 226 -9.55 6.70 -14.51
N TRP A 227 -10.44 7.07 -15.43
CA TRP A 227 -10.46 8.41 -16.03
C TRP A 227 -10.50 9.54 -14.99
N PRO A 228 -11.32 9.46 -13.91
CA PRO A 228 -11.30 10.48 -12.85
C PRO A 228 -9.97 10.59 -12.11
N ARG A 229 -9.12 9.57 -12.14
CA ARG A 229 -7.77 9.60 -11.55
C ARG A 229 -6.76 10.26 -12.48
N TYR A 230 -6.82 9.96 -13.77
CA TYR A 230 -5.85 10.52 -14.74
C TYR A 230 -6.07 12.00 -15.03
N ARG A 231 -7.31 12.51 -14.92
CA ARG A 231 -7.56 13.95 -15.00
C ARG A 231 -6.84 14.76 -13.91
N GLU A 232 -6.40 14.09 -12.83
CA GLU A 232 -5.67 14.74 -11.73
C GLU A 232 -4.18 14.91 -12.05
N TYR A 233 -3.66 14.26 -13.10
CA TYR A 233 -2.22 14.28 -13.41
C TYR A 233 -1.75 15.64 -13.91
N PRO A 234 -2.46 16.37 -14.80
CA PRO A 234 -2.08 17.73 -15.16
C PRO A 234 -2.06 18.66 -13.94
N LEU A 235 -3.06 18.52 -13.05
CA LEU A 235 -3.12 19.28 -11.81
C LEU A 235 -1.97 18.90 -10.86
N PHE A 236 -1.62 17.62 -10.75
CA PHE A 236 -0.47 17.16 -9.98
C PHE A 236 0.83 17.82 -10.49
N LEU A 237 1.07 17.81 -11.79
CA LEU A 237 2.26 18.44 -12.39
C LEU A 237 2.30 19.96 -12.15
N LEU A 238 1.17 20.65 -12.28
CA LEU A 238 1.08 22.09 -12.02
C LEU A 238 1.42 22.43 -10.56
N LEU A 239 0.88 21.65 -9.61
CA LEU A 239 1.14 21.86 -8.18
C LEU A 239 2.57 21.53 -7.82
N LEU A 240 3.12 20.49 -8.44
CA LEU A 240 4.51 20.08 -8.27
C LEU A 240 5.47 21.16 -8.78
N ALA A 241 5.19 21.73 -9.95
CA ALA A 241 5.92 22.89 -10.48
C ALA A 241 5.85 24.07 -9.50
N GLY A 242 4.66 24.38 -8.97
CA GLY A 242 4.47 25.40 -7.94
C GLY A 242 5.24 25.15 -6.64
N GLN A 243 5.43 23.88 -6.26
CA GLN A 243 6.26 23.50 -5.12
C GLN A 243 7.75 23.72 -5.41
N PHE A 244 8.23 23.30 -6.58
CA PHE A 244 9.64 23.46 -6.96
C PHE A 244 10.05 24.91 -7.17
N THR A 245 9.16 25.76 -7.67
CA THR A 245 9.41 27.20 -7.81
C THR A 245 9.28 27.98 -6.49
N GLY A 246 8.86 27.33 -5.41
CA GLY A 246 8.62 27.97 -4.12
C GLY A 246 7.35 28.82 -4.04
N LEU A 247 6.57 28.91 -5.14
CA LEU A 247 5.29 29.64 -5.20
C LEU A 247 4.22 29.05 -4.27
N ARG A 248 4.31 27.75 -3.98
CA ARG A 248 3.45 27.09 -2.99
C ARG A 248 4.27 26.21 -2.05
N LYS A 249 4.11 26.46 -0.75
CA LYS A 249 4.70 25.63 0.30
C LYS A 249 3.69 24.59 0.76
N TYR A 250 4.14 23.36 0.85
CA TYR A 250 3.35 22.25 1.39
C TYR A 250 4.06 21.73 2.64
N PRO A 251 3.77 22.30 3.82
CA PRO A 251 4.40 21.84 5.06
C PRO A 251 4.05 20.37 5.28
N VAL A 252 5.05 19.58 5.63
CA VAL A 252 4.84 18.21 6.10
C VAL A 252 4.51 18.32 7.57
N ASP A 253 3.31 17.86 7.95
CA ASP A 253 2.91 17.77 9.35
C ASP A 253 3.88 16.81 10.06
N ARG A 254 4.85 17.38 10.78
CA ARG A 254 5.69 16.66 11.75
C ARG A 254 4.81 16.49 12.98
N GLY A 255 4.06 15.39 13.00
CA GLY A 255 3.21 15.02 14.12
C GLY A 255 3.99 14.90 15.42
#